data_AF-A0A1Z7ZSZ4-F1
#
_entry.id   AF-A0A1Z7ZSZ4-F1
#
_cell.length_a   1.000
_cell.length_b   1.000
_cell.length_c   1.000
_cell.angle_alpha   90.00
_cell.angle_beta   90.00
_cell.angle_gamma   90.00
#
_symmetry.space_group_name_H-M   'P 1'
#
loop_
_entity.id
_entity.type
_entity.pdbx_description
1 polymer ?
#
loop_
_entity_poly.entity_id
_entity_poly.type
_entity_poly.pdbx_seq_one_letter_code
_entity_poly.pdbx_strand_id
1 'polypeptide(L)'
;MKITNKKYTNFNLASEDERGENLIIDFIISSVFGLGIAFLTFKNFTLAFLVYLLVRFIYYFCFESSFSRTPGKYQTQTIVVNQNGEKPTIFQLIKRNLSRFISLPSGISDDERAIHDYLSNTFVIKNTKLKNIELNKIEIKQPLILIFNLSMLGFWIYIIGSKPRLKTLDIIILIVLVLTLIYALIFRIKKTTTNKVKK
;
A
#
# COMPACT_ATOMS: atom_id res chain seq x y z
N MET A 1 -10.50 2.12 -13.20
CA MET A 1 -9.66 1.82 -14.38
C MET A 1 -10.08 0.50 -14.99
N LYS A 2 -11.06 0.46 -15.91
CA LYS A 2 -11.59 -0.84 -16.41
C LYS A 2 -10.54 -1.61 -17.21
N ILE A 3 -10.05 -2.73 -16.68
CA ILE A 3 -9.12 -3.62 -17.39
C ILE A 3 -9.92 -4.48 -18.36
N THR A 4 -9.82 -4.20 -19.67
CA THR A 4 -10.50 -4.97 -20.72
C THR A 4 -9.60 -5.97 -21.42
N ASN A 5 -8.28 -5.89 -21.23
CA ASN A 5 -7.24 -6.69 -21.91
C ASN A 5 -7.31 -6.59 -23.45
N LYS A 6 -8.06 -5.63 -24.01
CA LYS A 6 -8.19 -5.44 -25.45
C LYS A 6 -7.04 -4.62 -26.02
N LYS A 7 -6.45 -3.72 -25.21
CA LYS A 7 -5.36 -2.83 -25.65
C LYS A 7 -4.00 -3.52 -25.56
N TYR A 8 -3.80 -4.37 -24.56
CA TYR A 8 -2.53 -5.07 -24.32
C TYR A 8 -2.74 -6.59 -24.31
N THR A 9 -3.07 -7.15 -25.47
CA THR A 9 -3.42 -8.58 -25.64
C THR A 9 -2.29 -9.54 -25.31
N ASN A 10 -1.04 -9.09 -25.43
CA ASN A 10 0.15 -9.91 -25.14
C ASN A 10 0.37 -10.14 -23.63
N PHE A 11 -0.33 -9.40 -22.77
CA PHE A 11 -0.17 -9.48 -21.33
C PHE A 11 -1.48 -9.86 -20.64
N ASN A 12 -1.39 -10.81 -19.71
CA ASN A 12 -2.47 -11.08 -18.75
C ASN A 12 -2.42 -10.03 -17.63
N LEU A 13 -3.02 -8.85 -17.88
CA LEU A 13 -2.97 -7.75 -16.92
C LEU A 13 -3.70 -8.11 -15.62
N ALA A 14 -3.11 -7.71 -14.50
CA ALA A 14 -3.75 -7.82 -13.20
C ALA A 14 -5.05 -7.01 -13.15
N SER A 15 -6.09 -7.54 -12.51
CA SER A 15 -7.39 -6.89 -12.39
C SER A 15 -7.33 -5.63 -11.51
N GLU A 16 -8.38 -4.81 -11.56
CA GLU A 16 -8.52 -3.65 -10.67
C GLU A 16 -8.46 -4.06 -9.21
N ASP A 17 -9.19 -5.12 -8.84
CA ASP A 17 -9.23 -5.62 -7.48
C ASP A 17 -7.84 -6.04 -7.01
N GLU A 18 -7.10 -6.81 -7.80
CA GLU A 18 -5.74 -7.24 -7.48
C GLU A 18 -4.80 -6.04 -7.29
N ARG A 19 -4.87 -5.05 -8.18
CA ARG A 19 -4.08 -3.81 -8.05
C ARG A 19 -4.48 -3.00 -6.80
N GLY A 20 -5.76 -2.97 -6.46
CA GLY A 20 -6.27 -2.36 -5.24
C GLY A 20 -5.81 -3.09 -3.98
N GLU A 21 -5.80 -4.42 -3.97
CA GLU A 21 -5.27 -5.20 -2.84
C GLU A 21 -3.78 -4.94 -2.65
N ASN A 22 -3.01 -4.90 -3.73
CA ASN A 22 -1.59 -4.57 -3.71
C ASN A 22 -1.35 -3.21 -3.07
N LEU A 23 -2.09 -2.20 -3.53
CA LEU A 23 -1.99 -0.83 -3.03
C LEU A 23 -2.27 -0.77 -1.53
N ILE A 24 -3.36 -1.37 -1.07
CA ILE A 24 -3.75 -1.35 0.36
C ILE A 24 -2.69 -2.02 1.23
N ILE A 25 -2.24 -3.23 0.85
CA ILE A 25 -1.27 -3.99 1.64
C ILE A 25 0.06 -3.25 1.71
N ASP A 26 0.58 -2.81 0.56
CA ASP A 26 1.87 -2.12 0.50
C ASP A 26 1.81 -0.73 1.15
N PHE A 27 0.68 -0.02 1.05
CA PHE A 27 0.47 1.25 1.73
C PHE A 27 0.54 1.09 3.24
N ILE A 28 -0.15 0.08 3.78
CA ILE A 28 -0.16 -0.17 5.23
C ILE A 28 1.24 -0.56 5.71
N ILE A 29 1.87 -1.56 5.09
CA ILE A 29 3.18 -2.06 5.52
C ILE A 29 4.21 -0.93 5.47
N SER A 30 4.31 -0.24 4.32
CA SER A 30 5.27 0.85 4.16
C SER A 30 5.00 2.02 5.11
N SER A 31 3.74 2.28 5.46
CA SER A 31 3.40 3.35 6.41
C SER A 31 3.72 2.98 7.86
N VAL A 32 3.50 1.73 8.27
CA VAL A 32 3.88 1.26 9.62
C VAL A 32 5.39 1.38 9.82
N PHE A 33 6.18 0.94 8.83
CA PHE A 33 7.65 1.13 8.86
C PHE A 33 8.02 2.61 8.84
N GLY A 34 7.40 3.41 7.97
CA GLY A 34 7.66 4.84 7.85
C GLY A 34 7.39 5.59 9.15
N LEU A 35 6.26 5.32 9.82
CA LEU A 35 5.91 5.94 11.09
C LEU A 35 6.83 5.50 12.22
N GLY A 36 7.18 4.21 12.27
CA GLY A 36 8.12 3.69 13.26
C GLY A 36 9.50 4.37 13.19
N ILE A 37 10.05 4.52 11.98
CA ILE A 37 11.33 5.22 11.78
C ILE A 37 11.16 6.73 12.01
N ALA A 38 10.09 7.34 11.50
CA ALA A 38 9.82 8.76 11.70
C ALA A 38 9.74 9.12 13.19
N PHE A 39 9.14 8.24 14.02
CA PHE A 39 9.09 8.36 15.47
C PHE A 39 10.50 8.37 16.09
N LEU A 40 11.38 7.44 15.71
CA LEU A 40 12.77 7.39 16.21
C LEU A 40 13.59 8.62 15.82
N THR A 41 13.26 9.27 14.71
CA THR A 41 13.96 10.46 14.20
C THR A 41 13.21 11.77 14.48
N PHE A 42 12.20 11.76 15.35
CA PHE A 42 11.28 12.88 15.52
C PHE A 42 11.95 14.07 16.23
N LYS A 43 12.56 14.97 15.44
CA LYS A 43 13.08 16.27 15.91
C LYS A 43 12.16 17.42 15.55
N ASN A 44 11.64 17.41 14.33
CA ASN A 44 10.63 18.33 13.83
C ASN A 44 9.72 17.61 12.83
N PHE A 45 8.53 18.16 12.64
CA PHE A 45 7.50 17.55 11.78
C PHE A 45 7.97 17.38 10.33
N THR A 46 8.65 18.38 9.77
CA THR A 46 9.13 18.37 8.39
C THR A 46 10.11 17.22 8.14
N LEU A 47 11.09 17.02 9.04
CA LEU A 47 12.05 15.94 8.95
C LEU A 47 11.36 14.58 9.09
N ALA A 48 10.46 14.44 10.06
CA ALA A 48 9.69 13.20 10.24
C ALA A 48 8.87 12.85 8.99
N PHE A 49 8.26 13.85 8.35
CA PHE A 49 7.52 13.68 7.10
C PHE A 49 8.43 13.28 5.92
N LEU A 50 9.60 13.92 5.77
CA LEU A 50 10.57 13.56 4.74
C LEU A 50 11.12 12.14 4.93
N VAL A 51 11.44 11.77 6.18
CA VAL A 51 11.87 10.41 6.53
C VAL A 51 10.77 9.39 6.19
N TYR A 52 9.51 9.69 6.53
CA TYR A 52 8.38 8.83 6.18
C TYR A 52 8.28 8.60 4.65
N LEU A 53 8.39 9.67 3.84
CA LEU A 53 8.38 9.53 2.37
C LEU A 53 9.57 8.73 1.85
N LEU A 54 10.76 8.97 2.39
CA LEU A 54 11.98 8.27 2.01
C LEU A 54 11.89 6.77 2.32
N VAL A 55 11.41 6.39 3.50
CA VAL A 55 11.22 4.98 3.87
C VAL A 55 10.25 4.29 2.91
N ARG A 56 9.17 4.97 2.51
CA ARG A 56 8.23 4.42 1.52
C ARG A 56 8.89 4.24 0.17
N PHE A 57 9.67 5.23 -0.30
CA PHE A 57 10.44 5.09 -1.53
C PHE A 57 11.36 3.87 -1.49
N ILE A 58 12.16 3.75 -0.42
CA ILE A 58 13.10 2.64 -0.22
C ILE A 58 12.37 1.30 -0.20
N TYR A 59 11.24 1.21 0.53
CA TYR A 59 10.43 -0.01 0.57
C TYR A 59 10.06 -0.48 -0.85
N TYR A 60 9.37 0.36 -1.63
CA TYR A 60 8.96 -0.06 -2.96
C TYR A 60 10.15 -0.32 -3.89
N PHE A 61 11.18 0.53 -3.83
CA PHE A 61 12.35 0.38 -4.67
C PHE A 61 13.13 -0.91 -4.39
N CYS A 62 13.43 -1.23 -3.13
CA CYS A 62 14.16 -2.44 -2.76
C CYS A 62 13.40 -3.72 -3.13
N PHE A 63 12.10 -3.77 -2.86
CA PHE A 63 11.26 -4.91 -3.21
C PHE A 63 11.13 -5.09 -4.72
N GLU A 64 10.82 -4.02 -5.47
CA GLU A 64 10.65 -4.11 -6.91
C GLU A 64 11.98 -4.33 -7.65
N SER A 65 13.10 -3.79 -7.16
CA SER A 65 14.42 -4.04 -7.76
C SER A 65 14.91 -5.45 -7.52
N SER A 66 14.62 -6.05 -6.36
CA SER A 66 15.07 -7.40 -6.05
C SER A 66 14.16 -8.44 -6.70
N PHE A 67 12.84 -8.32 -6.50
CA PHE A 67 11.87 -9.38 -6.78
C PHE A 67 10.87 -9.04 -7.89
N SER A 68 10.92 -7.83 -8.45
CA SER A 68 9.87 -7.29 -9.32
C SER A 68 8.48 -7.29 -8.68
N ARG A 69 8.44 -7.44 -7.35
CA ARG A 69 7.24 -7.64 -6.55
C ARG A 69 7.40 -7.03 -5.19
N THR A 70 6.29 -6.54 -4.66
CA THR A 70 6.13 -6.11 -3.28
C THR A 70 5.31 -7.14 -2.50
N PRO A 71 5.32 -7.13 -1.16
CA PRO A 71 4.49 -7.99 -0.33
C PRO A 71 3.01 -8.06 -0.77
N GLY A 72 2.40 -6.92 -1.14
CA GLY A 72 1.05 -6.92 -1.72
C GLY A 72 0.96 -7.74 -3.01
N LYS A 73 1.92 -7.58 -3.92
CA LYS A 73 1.99 -8.33 -5.19
C LYS A 73 2.25 -9.82 -4.99
N TYR A 74 2.94 -10.21 -3.91
CA TYR A 74 3.03 -11.62 -3.53
C TYR A 74 1.66 -12.18 -3.14
N GLN A 75 0.87 -11.43 -2.37
CA GLN A 75 -0.47 -11.86 -1.97
C GLN A 75 -1.39 -12.06 -3.18
N THR A 76 -1.34 -11.14 -4.17
CA THR A 76 -2.20 -11.22 -5.36
C THR A 76 -1.60 -12.02 -6.51
N GLN A 77 -0.40 -12.59 -6.33
CA GLN A 77 0.33 -13.32 -7.37
C GLN A 77 0.57 -12.48 -8.64
N THR A 78 0.81 -11.19 -8.46
CA THR A 78 1.10 -10.25 -9.54
C THR A 78 2.60 -9.92 -9.61
N ILE A 79 3.08 -9.45 -10.76
CA ILE A 79 4.47 -9.04 -10.98
C ILE A 79 4.54 -7.80 -11.85
N VAL A 80 5.53 -6.95 -11.59
CA VAL A 80 5.86 -5.82 -12.45
C VAL A 80 6.83 -6.30 -13.54
N VAL A 81 6.50 -6.03 -14.80
CA VAL A 81 7.33 -6.36 -15.96
C VAL A 81 7.50 -5.14 -16.87
N ASN A 82 8.52 -5.15 -17.71
CA ASN A 82 8.69 -4.18 -18.79
C ASN A 82 7.78 -4.53 -20.00
N GLN A 83 7.85 -3.72 -21.06
CA GLN A 83 7.09 -3.93 -22.30
C GLN A 83 7.38 -5.26 -23.04
N ASN A 84 8.50 -5.92 -22.73
CA ASN A 84 8.88 -7.22 -23.28
C ASN A 84 8.47 -8.39 -22.37
N GLY A 85 7.86 -8.11 -21.20
CA GLY A 85 7.51 -9.14 -20.21
C GLY A 85 8.67 -9.55 -19.29
N GLU A 86 9.80 -8.87 -19.39
CA GLU A 86 11.00 -9.14 -18.59
C GLU A 86 11.07 -8.25 -17.34
N LYS A 87 12.11 -8.47 -16.53
CA LYS A 87 12.38 -7.66 -15.34
C LYS A 87 12.58 -6.18 -15.74
N PRO A 88 11.89 -5.22 -15.09
CA PRO A 88 12.11 -3.81 -15.35
C PRO A 88 13.55 -3.39 -15.03
N THR A 89 14.08 -2.46 -15.81
CA THR A 89 15.40 -1.86 -15.54
C THR A 89 15.35 -0.99 -14.28
N ILE A 90 16.50 -0.80 -13.62
CA ILE A 90 16.61 0.05 -12.42
C ILE A 90 16.07 1.46 -12.70
N PHE A 91 16.38 2.03 -13.87
CA PHE A 91 15.91 3.36 -14.25
C PHE A 91 14.38 3.43 -14.38
N GLN A 92 13.74 2.41 -14.95
CA GLN A 92 12.28 2.32 -14.99
C GLN A 92 11.69 2.24 -13.58
N LEU A 93 12.29 1.47 -12.68
CA LEU A 93 11.84 1.37 -11.29
C LEU A 93 11.99 2.68 -10.52
N ILE A 94 13.06 3.45 -10.75
CA ILE A 94 13.21 4.79 -10.14
C ILE A 94 12.09 5.72 -10.63
N LYS A 95 11.89 5.81 -11.96
CA LYS A 95 10.79 6.61 -12.54
C LYS A 95 9.43 6.20 -12.00
N ARG A 96 9.20 4.89 -11.89
CA ARG A 96 7.98 4.31 -11.33
C ARG A 96 7.75 4.75 -9.89
N ASN A 97 8.78 4.72 -9.05
CA ASN A 97 8.66 5.07 -7.64
C ASN A 97 8.53 6.58 -7.42
N LEU A 98 9.25 7.41 -8.17
CA LEU A 98 9.08 8.86 -8.11
C LEU A 98 7.69 9.28 -8.60
N SER A 99 7.21 8.70 -9.71
CA SER A 99 5.88 9.02 -10.24
C SER A 99 4.74 8.57 -9.33
N ARG A 100 4.93 7.60 -8.41
CA ARG A 100 3.91 7.24 -7.40
C ARG A 100 3.57 8.36 -6.44
N PHE A 101 4.52 9.25 -6.13
CA PHE A 101 4.25 10.41 -5.27
C PHE A 101 3.33 11.42 -5.95
N ILE A 102 3.41 11.53 -7.28
CA ILE A 102 2.55 12.38 -8.11
C ILE A 102 1.23 11.65 -8.43
N SER A 103 1.28 10.32 -8.55
CA SER A 103 0.16 9.46 -8.97
C SER A 103 -0.74 9.04 -7.79
N LEU A 104 -0.92 9.87 -6.77
CA LEU A 104 -1.90 9.63 -5.69
C LEU A 104 -3.30 9.21 -6.21
N PRO A 105 -3.82 9.70 -7.37
CA PRO A 105 -5.07 9.22 -7.94
C PRO A 105 -4.95 7.97 -8.85
N SER A 106 -3.85 7.20 -8.82
CA SER A 106 -3.54 6.13 -9.79
C SER A 106 -4.53 4.97 -9.95
N GLY A 107 -5.61 4.91 -9.17
CA GLY A 107 -6.77 4.05 -9.47
C GLY A 107 -7.66 4.56 -10.61
N ILE A 108 -7.46 5.81 -11.03
CA ILE A 108 -8.24 6.57 -12.01
C ILE A 108 -7.36 6.80 -13.25
N SER A 109 -7.03 5.72 -13.96
CA SER A 109 -6.51 5.83 -15.32
C SER A 109 -7.53 5.17 -16.24
N ASP A 110 -7.89 5.83 -17.33
CA ASP A 110 -8.75 5.25 -18.37
C ASP A 110 -7.97 4.34 -19.32
N ASP A 111 -6.65 4.43 -19.27
CA ASP A 111 -5.75 3.47 -19.88
C ASP A 111 -5.61 2.29 -18.91
N GLU A 112 -5.61 1.04 -19.39
CA GLU A 112 -5.55 -0.21 -18.59
C GLU A 112 -4.27 -0.36 -17.72
N ARG A 113 -3.53 0.74 -17.55
CA ARG A 113 -2.28 0.95 -16.82
C ARG A 113 -2.43 2.15 -15.91
N ALA A 114 -1.92 2.04 -14.70
CA ALA A 114 -1.83 3.18 -13.79
C ALA A 114 -0.87 4.26 -14.34
N ILE A 115 -1.01 5.52 -13.91
CA ILE A 115 -0.16 6.63 -14.38
C ILE A 115 1.33 6.34 -14.18
N HIS A 116 1.70 5.82 -13.01
CA HIS A 116 3.09 5.44 -12.71
C HIS A 116 3.57 4.25 -13.54
N ASP A 117 2.68 3.34 -13.97
CA ASP A 117 2.99 2.29 -14.95
C ASP A 117 3.26 2.89 -16.32
N TYR A 118 2.39 3.79 -16.78
CA TYR A 118 2.52 4.49 -18.06
C TYR A 118 3.87 5.24 -18.16
N LEU A 119 4.16 6.11 -17.19
CA LEU A 119 5.38 6.92 -17.17
C LEU A 119 6.68 6.12 -17.10
N SER A 120 6.64 4.90 -16.56
CA SER A 120 7.81 4.02 -16.43
C SER A 120 7.90 2.95 -17.52
N ASN A 121 6.94 2.89 -18.44
CA ASN A 121 6.82 1.80 -19.43
C ASN A 121 6.83 0.40 -18.78
N THR A 122 6.15 0.28 -17.64
CA THR A 122 5.95 -1.00 -16.94
C THR A 122 4.49 -1.45 -16.98
N PHE A 123 4.30 -2.74 -16.71
CA PHE A 123 3.01 -3.41 -16.65
C PHE A 123 2.93 -4.24 -15.37
N VAL A 124 1.71 -4.38 -14.84
CA VAL A 124 1.43 -5.32 -13.74
C VAL A 124 0.61 -6.46 -14.31
N ILE A 125 1.20 -7.64 -14.34
CA ILE A 125 0.62 -8.85 -14.90
C ILE A 125 0.39 -9.90 -13.82
N LYS A 126 -0.58 -10.77 -14.03
CA LYS A 126 -0.80 -11.94 -13.17
C LYS A 126 0.22 -13.02 -13.54
N ASN A 127 1.00 -13.46 -12.56
CA ASN A 127 1.98 -14.52 -12.81
C ASN A 127 1.29 -15.88 -12.79
N THR A 128 1.01 -16.40 -13.98
CA THR A 128 0.39 -17.72 -14.19
C THR A 128 1.27 -18.88 -13.72
N LYS A 129 2.59 -18.69 -13.58
CA LYS A 129 3.52 -19.74 -13.09
C LYS A 129 3.44 -19.98 -11.58
N LEU A 130 2.80 -19.10 -10.81
CA LEU A 130 2.67 -19.23 -9.35
C LEU A 130 1.37 -19.89 -8.91
N LYS A 131 0.65 -20.54 -9.83
CA LYS A 131 -0.71 -21.08 -9.62
C LYS A 131 -0.83 -22.16 -8.53
N ASN A 132 0.26 -22.56 -7.88
CA ASN A 132 0.33 -23.74 -7.02
C ASN A 132 0.53 -23.46 -5.53
N ILE A 133 0.42 -22.21 -5.09
CA ILE A 133 0.24 -21.95 -3.66
C ILE A 133 -1.16 -21.38 -3.52
N GLU A 134 -2.12 -22.27 -3.26
CA GLU A 134 -3.31 -21.90 -2.51
C GLU A 134 -2.83 -21.44 -1.13
N LEU A 135 -2.22 -20.24 -1.07
CA LEU A 135 -2.30 -19.44 0.11
C LEU A 135 -3.81 -19.27 0.24
N ASN A 136 -4.41 -20.05 1.15
CA ASN A 136 -5.65 -19.67 1.81
C ASN A 136 -5.62 -18.16 1.82
N LYS A 137 -6.61 -17.48 1.24
CA LYS A 137 -6.71 -16.02 1.29
C LYS A 137 -6.81 -15.64 2.76
N ILE A 138 -5.70 -15.68 3.48
CA ILE A 138 -5.52 -15.19 4.81
C ILE A 138 -5.78 -13.73 4.57
N GLU A 139 -6.86 -13.24 5.17
CA GLU A 139 -7.31 -11.88 4.97
C GLU A 139 -6.43 -10.95 5.80
N ILE A 140 -5.14 -10.92 5.45
CA ILE A 140 -4.07 -10.17 6.11
C ILE A 140 -4.41 -8.67 6.16
N LYS A 141 -5.28 -8.20 5.25
CA LYS A 141 -5.79 -6.82 5.23
C LYS A 141 -6.37 -6.37 6.57
N GLN A 142 -7.21 -7.18 7.22
CA GLN A 142 -7.86 -6.76 8.47
C GLN A 142 -6.89 -6.57 9.65
N PRO A 143 -6.00 -7.54 9.99
CA PRO A 143 -5.00 -7.31 11.02
C PRO A 143 -4.03 -6.20 10.63
N LEU A 144 -3.67 -6.05 9.35
CA LEU A 144 -2.85 -4.92 8.89
C LEU A 144 -3.52 -3.56 9.14
N ILE A 145 -4.81 -3.40 8.80
CA ILE A 145 -5.55 -2.15 9.05
C ILE A 145 -5.56 -1.82 10.55
N LEU A 146 -5.72 -2.83 11.41
CA LEU A 146 -5.69 -2.63 12.86
C LEU A 146 -4.31 -2.15 13.33
N ILE A 147 -3.24 -2.81 12.89
CA ILE A 147 -1.85 -2.42 13.21
C ILE A 147 -1.57 -0.99 12.73
N PHE A 148 -2.01 -0.63 11.54
CA PHE A 148 -1.88 0.71 10.99
C PHE A 148 -2.58 1.77 11.86
N ASN A 149 -3.84 1.54 12.22
CA ASN A 149 -4.61 2.46 13.05
C ASN A 149 -3.98 2.62 14.45
N LEU A 150 -3.48 1.54 15.06
CA LEU A 150 -2.78 1.59 16.34
C LEU A 150 -1.46 2.35 16.25
N SER A 151 -0.66 2.11 15.20
CA SER A 151 0.59 2.83 14.94
C SER A 151 0.35 4.33 14.78
N MET A 152 -0.66 4.71 13.98
CA MET A 152 -1.06 6.10 13.80
C MET A 152 -1.53 6.75 15.11
N LEU A 153 -2.41 6.08 15.85
CA LEU A 153 -2.92 6.60 17.12
C LEU A 153 -1.79 6.81 18.13
N GLY A 154 -0.89 5.84 18.29
CA GLY A 154 0.27 5.95 19.18
C GLY A 154 1.19 7.11 18.80
N PHE A 155 1.48 7.27 17.51
CA PHE A 155 2.30 8.37 17.00
C PHE A 155 1.68 9.74 17.29
N TRP A 156 0.37 9.89 17.05
CA TRP A 156 -0.33 11.15 17.30
C TRP A 156 -0.47 11.47 18.79
N ILE A 157 -0.74 10.47 19.64
CA ILE A 157 -0.76 10.66 21.10
C ILE A 157 0.59 11.20 21.58
N TYR A 158 1.71 10.64 21.09
CA TYR A 158 3.04 11.12 21.46
C TYR A 158 3.28 12.58 21.03
N ILE A 159 2.96 12.92 19.78
CA ILE A 159 3.12 14.29 19.26
C ILE A 159 2.29 15.27 20.10
N ILE A 160 1.04 14.92 20.38
CA ILE A 160 0.09 15.75 21.11
C ILE A 160 0.52 15.90 22.58
N GLY A 161 0.94 14.81 23.23
CA GLY A 161 1.43 14.82 24.61
C GLY A 161 2.73 15.59 24.80
N SER A 162 3.50 15.78 23.73
CA SER A 162 4.73 16.59 23.74
C SER A 162 4.47 18.10 23.55
N LYS A 163 3.24 18.52 23.22
CA LYS A 163 2.89 19.93 23.04
C LYS A 163 2.46 20.57 24.36
N PRO A 164 2.91 21.81 24.66
CA PRO A 164 2.51 22.52 25.88
C PRO A 164 1.05 22.95 25.87
N ARG A 165 0.43 23.12 24.69
CA ARG A 165 -0.98 23.48 24.53
C ARG A 165 -1.59 22.77 23.33
N LEU A 166 -2.78 22.23 23.55
CA LEU A 166 -3.56 21.55 22.53
C LEU A 166 -4.33 22.54 21.66
N LYS A 167 -4.30 22.33 20.35
CA LYS A 167 -5.17 23.03 19.40
C LYS A 167 -6.44 22.22 19.15
N THR A 168 -7.52 22.87 18.74
CA THR A 168 -8.78 22.19 18.37
C THR A 168 -8.54 21.10 17.31
N LEU A 169 -7.65 21.35 16.35
CA LEU A 169 -7.26 20.38 15.33
C LEU A 169 -6.62 19.10 15.91
N ASP A 170 -5.82 19.22 16.98
CA ASP A 170 -5.19 18.06 17.62
C ASP A 170 -6.25 17.11 18.21
N ILE A 171 -7.28 17.69 18.83
CA ILE A 171 -8.41 16.96 19.42
C ILE A 171 -9.24 16.30 18.32
N ILE A 172 -9.56 17.03 17.25
CA ILE A 172 -10.31 16.49 16.10
C ILE A 172 -9.57 15.31 15.48
N ILE A 173 -8.25 15.42 15.26
CA ILE A 173 -7.43 14.33 14.72
C ILE A 173 -7.51 13.10 15.62
N LEU A 174 -7.37 13.27 16.94
CA LEU A 174 -7.44 12.17 17.89
C LEU A 174 -8.81 11.48 17.86
N ILE A 175 -9.91 12.24 17.84
CA ILE A 175 -11.27 11.70 17.75
C ILE A 175 -11.44 10.88 16.46
N VAL A 176 -11.00 11.42 15.32
CA VAL A 176 -11.09 10.70 14.04
C VAL A 176 -10.31 9.38 14.08
N LEU A 177 -9.09 9.38 14.62
CA LEU A 177 -8.27 8.16 14.74
C LEU A 177 -8.90 7.12 15.68
N VAL A 178 -9.53 7.56 16.77
CA VAL A 178 -10.27 6.66 17.67
C VAL A 178 -11.48 6.05 16.97
N LEU A 179 -12.25 6.87 16.22
CA LEU A 179 -13.41 6.39 15.48
C LEU A 179 -13.02 5.38 14.38
N THR A 180 -11.94 5.61 13.64
CA THR A 180 -11.45 4.65 12.63
C THR A 180 -10.96 3.35 13.25
N LEU A 181 -10.33 3.41 14.44
CA LEU A 181 -9.92 2.22 15.19
C LEU A 181 -11.13 1.41 15.66
N ILE A 182 -12.14 2.06 16.24
CA ILE A 182 -13.39 1.42 16.66
C ILE A 182 -14.09 0.77 15.48
N TYR A 183 -14.19 1.48 14.35
CA TYR A 183 -14.79 0.94 13.12
C TYR A 183 -14.06 -0.33 12.65
N ALA A 184 -12.72 -0.30 12.61
CA ALA A 184 -11.91 -1.45 12.22
C ALA A 184 -12.12 -2.66 13.15
N LEU A 185 -12.25 -2.43 14.46
CA LEU A 185 -12.54 -3.48 15.44
C LEU A 185 -13.94 -4.07 15.26
N ILE A 186 -14.97 -3.24 15.12
CA ILE A 186 -16.35 -3.69 14.89
C ILE A 186 -16.44 -4.52 13.61
N PHE A 187 -15.81 -4.05 12.52
CA PHE A 187 -15.79 -4.77 11.25
C PHE A 187 -15.11 -6.15 11.37
N ARG A 188 -13.98 -6.22 12.10
CA ARG A 188 -13.29 -7.48 12.39
C ARG A 188 -14.17 -8.45 13.19
N ILE A 189 -14.86 -7.96 14.22
CA ILE A 189 -15.77 -8.78 15.04
C ILE A 189 -16.92 -9.32 14.17
N LYS A 190 -17.63 -8.44 13.45
CA LYS A 190 -18.75 -8.83 12.57
C LYS A 190 -18.34 -9.93 11.60
N LYS A 191 -17.18 -9.77 10.95
CA LYS A 191 -16.68 -10.74 9.98
C LYS A 191 -16.31 -12.09 10.61
N THR A 192 -15.69 -12.06 11.80
CA THR A 192 -15.35 -13.28 12.54
C THR A 192 -16.63 -14.07 12.90
N THR A 193 -17.69 -13.36 13.29
CA THR A 193 -19.01 -13.96 13.56
C THR A 193 -19.62 -14.56 12.29
N THR A 194 -19.61 -13.85 11.16
CA THR A 194 -20.14 -14.37 9.88
C THR A 194 -19.40 -15.63 9.40
N ASN A 195 -18.08 -15.69 9.57
CA ASN A 195 -17.28 -16.86 9.19
C ASN A 195 -17.51 -18.07 10.10
N LYS A 196 -17.88 -17.86 11.37
CA LYS A 196 -18.28 -18.94 12.29
C LYS A 196 -19.66 -19.52 11.97
N VAL A 197 -20.59 -18.70 11.46
CA VAL A 197 -21.95 -19.15 11.09
C VAL A 197 -21.96 -19.94 9.77
N LYS A 198 -20.94 -19.77 8.92
CA LYS A 198 -20.80 -20.48 7.63
C LYS A 198 -19.98 -21.78 7.70
N LYS A 199 -19.43 -22.12 8.86
CA LYS A 199 -18.71 -23.39 9.12
C LYS A 199 -19.59 -24.29 9.97
#